data_AF-N2BI04-F1
#
_entry.id   AF-N2BI04-F1
#
_cell.length_a   1.000
_cell.length_b   1.000
_cell.length_c   1.000
_cell.angle_alpha   90.00
_cell.angle_beta   90.00
_cell.angle_gamma   90.00
#
_symmetry.space_group_name_H-M   'P 1'
#
loop_
_entity.id
_entity.type
_entity.pdbx_description
1 polymer ?
#
loop_
_entity_poly.entity_id
_entity_poly.type
_entity_poly.pdbx_seq_one_letter_code
_entity_poly.pdbx_strand_id
1 'polypeptide(L)'
;MSRLLISLFFTFFSIALAATKDNKLATDSTNLACFKEQCKGGICIYICNISDIDFNRYIIESSEIEYAYATWLELTKMEYLPQTLPNENYEYTDEQTTIKYAWKTKDRLEIGFYERENLVGSLHIYKSDKFIVIDDGLHSIINY
;
A
#
# COMPACT_ATOMS: atom_id res chain seq x y z
N MET A 1 16.14 -53.14 -37.86
CA MET A 1 17.03 -52.05 -37.42
C MET A 1 16.53 -50.75 -38.03
N SER A 2 15.87 -49.89 -37.25
CA SER A 2 15.53 -48.52 -37.67
C SER A 2 16.08 -47.58 -36.59
N ARG A 3 16.90 -46.62 -37.02
CA ARG A 3 17.69 -45.72 -36.17
C ARG A 3 16.98 -44.38 -36.02
N LEU A 4 16.95 -43.94 -34.77
CA LEU A 4 17.09 -42.57 -34.23
C LEU A 4 16.40 -41.36 -34.89
N LEU A 5 15.49 -40.79 -34.08
CA LEU A 5 15.24 -39.38 -33.76
C LEU A 5 16.26 -38.34 -34.27
N ILE A 6 15.74 -37.28 -34.91
CA ILE A 6 16.26 -35.92 -34.77
C ILE A 6 15.10 -34.95 -34.52
N SER A 7 15.19 -34.32 -33.35
CA SER A 7 14.46 -33.16 -32.87
C SER A 7 14.65 -31.95 -33.79
N LEU A 8 13.59 -31.19 -34.06
CA LEU A 8 13.69 -29.76 -34.32
C LEU A 8 12.45 -29.07 -33.75
N PHE A 9 12.62 -28.61 -32.51
CA PHE A 9 11.84 -27.55 -31.89
C PHE A 9 11.94 -26.28 -32.75
N PHE A 10 10.81 -25.78 -33.24
CA PHE A 10 10.65 -24.37 -33.54
C PHE A 10 9.51 -23.84 -32.67
N THR A 11 9.90 -23.29 -31.52
CA THR A 11 9.03 -22.46 -30.70
C THR A 11 8.77 -21.17 -31.46
N PHE A 12 7.53 -21.01 -31.95
CA PHE A 12 7.03 -19.70 -32.32
C PHE A 12 6.93 -18.86 -31.04
N PHE A 13 7.94 -18.01 -30.80
CA PHE A 13 7.81 -16.84 -29.95
C PHE A 13 6.75 -15.92 -30.59
N SER A 14 5.48 -16.17 -30.28
CA SER A 14 4.48 -15.12 -30.40
C SER A 14 4.72 -14.18 -29.23
N ILE A 15 5.33 -13.03 -29.53
CA ILE A 15 5.43 -11.90 -28.63
C ILE A 15 3.99 -11.48 -28.32
N ALA A 16 3.46 -11.99 -27.21
CA ALA A 16 2.26 -11.43 -26.61
C ALA A 16 2.63 -10.04 -26.14
N LEU A 17 2.27 -9.05 -26.95
CA LEU A 17 2.29 -7.64 -26.63
C LEU A 17 1.54 -7.47 -25.32
N ALA A 18 2.29 -7.31 -24.22
CA ALA A 18 1.73 -7.01 -22.92
C ALA A 18 1.07 -5.64 -23.01
N ALA A 19 -0.22 -5.63 -23.30
CA ALA A 19 -1.07 -4.48 -23.06
C ALA A 19 -0.98 -4.23 -21.55
N THR A 20 -0.17 -3.24 -21.17
CA THR A 20 -0.23 -2.65 -19.83
C THR A 20 -1.61 -2.03 -19.73
N LYS A 21 -2.54 -2.80 -19.18
CA LYS A 21 -3.84 -2.32 -18.78
C LYS A 21 -3.56 -1.31 -17.68
N ASP A 22 -3.62 -0.03 -18.02
CA ASP A 22 -3.62 1.06 -17.05
C ASP A 22 -4.68 0.70 -16.01
N ASN A 23 -4.20 0.29 -14.84
CA ASN A 23 -5.03 0.04 -13.68
C ASN A 23 -5.51 1.43 -13.25
N LYS A 24 -6.63 1.87 -13.83
CA LYS A 24 -7.46 2.91 -13.24
C LYS A 24 -7.95 2.37 -11.90
N LEU A 25 -7.09 2.47 -10.89
CA LEU A 25 -7.51 2.47 -9.50
C LEU A 25 -8.47 3.66 -9.41
N ALA A 26 -9.74 3.39 -9.15
CA ALA A 26 -10.80 4.40 -9.19
C ALA A 26 -10.45 5.59 -8.28
N THR A 27 -10.12 6.71 -8.89
CA THR A 27 -9.92 8.00 -8.23
C THR A 27 -11.11 8.90 -8.52
N ASP A 28 -12.22 8.68 -7.81
CA ASP A 28 -13.36 9.62 -7.80
C ASP A 28 -13.06 10.82 -6.89
N SER A 29 -11.96 11.51 -7.18
CA SER A 29 -11.61 12.82 -6.65
C SER A 29 -10.89 13.58 -7.75
N THR A 30 -11.48 14.68 -8.22
CA THR A 30 -10.93 15.51 -9.31
C THR A 30 -9.57 16.15 -8.98
N ASN A 31 -9.09 16.02 -7.73
CA ASN A 31 -7.88 16.67 -7.23
C ASN A 31 -6.82 15.69 -6.72
N LEU A 32 -6.97 14.37 -6.94
CA LEU A 32 -5.94 13.41 -6.56
C LEU A 32 -4.96 13.18 -7.72
N ALA A 33 -3.71 13.59 -7.54
CA ALA A 33 -2.61 13.31 -8.46
C ALA A 33 -1.61 12.36 -7.78
N CYS A 34 -1.18 11.31 -8.48
CA CYS A 34 -0.20 10.36 -7.95
C CYS A 34 0.89 10.08 -8.98
N PHE A 35 2.14 10.15 -8.55
CA PHE A 35 3.31 9.80 -9.34
C PHE A 35 3.90 8.50 -8.81
N LYS A 36 4.02 7.52 -9.69
CA LYS A 36 4.62 6.24 -9.35
C LYS A 36 6.11 6.42 -9.11
N GLU A 37 6.57 6.06 -7.93
CA GLU A 37 7.98 6.15 -7.55
C GLU A 37 8.69 4.82 -7.83
N GLN A 38 8.22 3.73 -7.23
CA GLN A 38 8.82 2.39 -7.39
C GLN A 38 7.81 1.25 -7.28
N CYS A 39 8.14 0.09 -7.85
CA CYS A 39 7.48 -1.18 -7.55
C CYS A 39 8.49 -2.30 -7.40
N LYS A 40 8.42 -3.05 -6.30
CA LYS A 40 9.25 -4.23 -6.08
C LYS A 40 8.49 -5.24 -5.23
N GLY A 41 8.54 -6.51 -5.62
CA GLY A 41 8.00 -7.61 -4.81
C GLY A 41 6.51 -7.51 -4.49
N GLY A 42 5.67 -7.04 -5.41
CA GLY A 42 4.22 -6.89 -5.18
C GLY A 42 3.82 -5.65 -4.38
N ILE A 43 4.78 -4.77 -4.07
CA ILE A 43 4.56 -3.49 -3.39
C ILE A 43 4.87 -2.38 -4.38
N CYS A 44 3.96 -1.43 -4.53
CA CYS A 44 4.14 -0.23 -5.33
C CYS A 44 3.95 1.01 -4.48
N ILE A 45 4.89 1.95 -4.56
CA ILE A 45 4.86 3.21 -3.81
C ILE A 45 4.62 4.35 -4.80
N TYR A 46 3.69 5.23 -4.43
CA TYR A 46 3.32 6.43 -5.16
C TYR A 46 3.44 7.62 -4.24
N ILE A 47 3.87 8.74 -4.79
CA ILE A 47 3.79 10.05 -4.15
C ILE A 47 2.51 10.69 -4.64
N CYS A 48 1.58 10.92 -3.73
CA CYS A 48 0.26 11.46 -4.05
C CYS A 48 0.07 12.83 -3.43
N ASN A 49 -0.70 13.67 -4.13
CA ASN A 49 -1.17 14.96 -3.65
C ASN A 49 -2.70 14.99 -3.77
N ILE A 50 -3.37 15.44 -2.71
CA ILE A 50 -4.79 15.76 -2.73
C ILE A 50 -5.02 17.13 -2.09
N SER A 51 -5.49 18.10 -2.90
CA SER A 51 -5.80 19.45 -2.40
C SER A 51 -4.65 20.06 -1.58
N ASP A 52 -3.42 20.02 -2.12
CA ASP A 52 -2.19 20.53 -1.49
C ASP A 52 -1.69 19.73 -0.27
N ILE A 53 -2.22 18.53 -0.03
CA ILE A 53 -1.73 17.60 0.99
C ILE A 53 -0.96 16.48 0.28
N ASP A 54 0.34 16.38 0.57
CA ASP A 54 1.19 15.30 0.08
C ASP A 54 1.17 14.10 1.02
N PHE A 55 1.17 12.90 0.45
CA PHE A 55 1.21 11.64 1.19
C PHE A 55 1.82 10.51 0.35
N ASN A 56 2.38 9.51 1.00
CA ASN A 56 2.83 8.30 0.32
C ASN A 56 1.66 7.32 0.20
N ARG A 57 1.44 6.75 -0.98
CA ARG A 57 0.47 5.68 -1.19
C ARG A 57 1.20 4.37 -1.48
N TYR A 58 0.93 3.37 -0.67
CA TYR A 58 1.40 2.00 -0.87
C TYR A 58 0.27 1.15 -1.42
N ILE A 59 0.50 0.48 -2.54
CA ILE A 59 -0.38 -0.55 -3.09
C ILE A 59 0.32 -1.89 -2.92
N ILE A 60 -0.25 -2.73 -2.07
CA ILE A 60 0.32 -4.03 -1.69
C ILE A 60 -0.59 -5.13 -2.24
N GLU A 61 -0.05 -6.06 -3.03
CA GLU A 61 -0.77 -7.22 -3.55
C GLU A 61 -1.05 -8.23 -2.43
N SER A 62 -2.12 -7.96 -1.68
CA SER A 62 -2.64 -8.79 -0.59
C SER A 62 -4.14 -8.59 -0.44
N SER A 63 -4.81 -9.58 0.14
CA SER A 63 -6.21 -9.50 0.57
C SER A 63 -6.39 -9.26 2.07
N GLU A 64 -5.30 -9.20 2.83
CA GLU A 64 -5.25 -9.13 4.30
C GLU A 64 -4.62 -7.82 4.76
N ILE A 65 -5.38 -7.05 5.55
CA ILE A 65 -4.96 -5.73 6.07
C ILE A 65 -3.77 -5.88 7.02
N GLU A 66 -3.76 -6.93 7.83
CA GLU A 66 -2.73 -7.23 8.82
C GLU A 66 -1.36 -7.44 8.15
N TYR A 67 -1.34 -8.21 7.06
CA TYR A 67 -0.12 -8.41 6.27
C TYR A 67 0.39 -7.10 5.66
N ALA A 68 -0.52 -6.32 5.06
CA ALA A 68 -0.16 -5.05 4.45
C ALA A 68 0.37 -4.04 5.47
N TYR A 69 -0.24 -3.99 6.66
CA TYR A 69 0.21 -3.16 7.77
C TYR A 69 1.60 -3.59 8.27
N ALA A 70 1.84 -4.89 8.49
CA ALA A 70 3.16 -5.39 8.88
C ALA A 70 4.23 -5.05 7.82
N THR A 71 3.91 -5.22 6.54
CA THR A 71 4.78 -4.82 5.43
C THR A 71 5.10 -3.33 5.47
N TRP A 72 4.11 -2.48 5.72
CA TRP A 72 4.32 -1.04 5.84
C TRP A 72 5.15 -0.66 7.06
N LEU A 73 4.97 -1.33 8.22
CA LEU A 73 5.83 -1.14 9.39
C LEU A 73 7.29 -1.48 9.09
N GLU A 74 7.56 -2.57 8.36
CA GLU A 74 8.91 -2.96 7.97
C GLU A 74 9.57 -1.92 7.05
N LEU A 75 8.81 -1.35 6.11
CA LEU A 75 9.30 -0.34 5.17
C LEU A 75 9.61 1.00 5.84
N THR A 76 8.76 1.41 6.77
CA THR A 76 8.85 2.71 7.45
C THR A 76 9.65 2.68 8.75
N LYS A 77 9.91 1.49 9.30
CA LYS A 77 10.62 1.28 10.57
C LYS A 77 9.97 2.00 11.75
N MET A 78 8.64 1.97 11.79
CA MET A 78 7.83 2.59 12.83
C MET A 78 7.77 1.72 14.08
N GLU A 79 8.71 1.92 14.99
CA GLU A 79 8.92 1.03 16.15
C GLU A 79 7.89 1.20 17.27
N TYR A 80 7.28 2.38 17.40
CA TYR A 80 6.33 2.69 18.47
C TYR A 80 4.89 2.23 18.19
N LEU A 81 4.64 1.67 17.01
CA LEU A 81 3.36 1.06 16.65
C LEU A 81 3.34 -0.44 16.99
N PRO A 82 2.23 -0.98 17.51
CA PRO A 82 2.09 -2.42 17.75
C PRO A 82 2.28 -3.21 16.46
N GLN A 83 3.00 -4.32 16.55
CA GLN A 83 3.26 -5.23 15.43
C GLN A 83 1.99 -5.92 14.91
N THR A 84 1.00 -6.08 15.78
CA THR A 84 -0.31 -6.65 15.44
C THR A 84 -1.37 -5.58 15.57
N LEU A 85 -2.23 -5.46 14.56
CA LEU A 85 -3.36 -4.54 14.61
C LEU A 85 -4.34 -4.94 15.73
N PRO A 86 -4.87 -3.96 16.49
CA PRO A 86 -5.99 -4.22 17.38
C PRO A 86 -7.22 -4.64 16.55
N ASN A 87 -8.00 -5.58 17.06
CA ASN A 87 -9.20 -6.11 16.39
C ASN A 87 -10.45 -5.23 16.58
N GLU A 88 -10.33 -4.19 17.40
CA GLU A 88 -11.37 -3.21 17.69
C GLU A 88 -10.78 -1.79 17.75
N ASN A 89 -11.65 -0.79 17.93
CA ASN A 89 -11.18 0.58 18.11
C ASN A 89 -10.34 0.65 19.38
N TYR A 90 -9.14 1.21 19.26
CA TYR A 90 -8.14 1.18 20.31
C TYR A 90 -7.41 2.51 20.34
N GLU A 91 -7.04 2.95 21.55
CA GLU A 91 -6.29 4.18 21.74
C GLU A 91 -5.24 3.94 22.81
N TYR A 92 -4.04 4.45 22.56
CA TYR A 92 -2.99 4.53 23.55
C TYR A 92 -2.17 5.79 23.34
N THR A 93 -1.38 6.15 24.35
CA THR A 93 -0.44 7.27 24.25
C THR A 93 0.96 6.72 24.37
N ASP A 94 1.81 7.11 23.44
CA ASP A 94 3.25 6.88 23.45
C ASP A 94 3.96 8.24 23.54
N GLU A 95 4.75 8.44 24.57
CA GLU A 95 5.35 9.73 24.93
C GLU A 95 4.33 10.90 24.94
N GLN A 96 4.35 11.76 23.91
CA GLN A 96 3.46 12.92 23.76
C GLN A 96 2.40 12.73 22.65
N THR A 97 2.36 11.55 22.03
CA THR A 97 1.52 11.25 20.87
C THR A 97 0.44 10.26 21.25
N THR A 98 -0.82 10.69 21.16
CA THR A 98 -1.97 9.80 21.27
C THR A 98 -2.24 9.17 19.91
N ILE A 99 -2.29 7.85 19.87
CA ILE A 99 -2.48 7.06 18.65
C ILE A 99 -3.86 6.39 18.73
N LYS A 100 -4.71 6.66 17.73
CA LYS A 100 -6.10 6.19 17.70
C LYS A 100 -6.37 5.31 16.50
N TYR A 101 -6.78 4.07 16.74
CA TYR A 101 -7.23 3.10 15.75
C TYR A 101 -8.74 3.16 15.65
N ALA A 102 -9.24 3.44 14.45
CA ALA A 102 -10.66 3.53 14.15
C ALA A 102 -11.01 2.63 12.96
N TRP A 103 -11.49 1.43 13.25
CA TRP A 103 -12.10 0.55 12.26
C TRP A 103 -13.42 1.15 11.78
N LYS A 104 -13.47 1.54 10.51
CA LYS A 104 -14.71 2.03 9.87
C LYS A 104 -15.54 0.88 9.35
N THR A 105 -14.87 -0.15 8.84
CA THR A 105 -15.43 -1.43 8.42
C THR A 105 -14.35 -2.50 8.60
N LYS A 106 -14.68 -3.78 8.39
CA LYS A 106 -13.68 -4.87 8.36
C LYS A 106 -12.59 -4.68 7.29
N ASP A 107 -12.86 -3.88 6.26
CA ASP A 107 -12.00 -3.66 5.10
C ASP A 107 -11.40 -2.25 5.09
N ARG A 108 -11.57 -1.47 6.18
CA ARG A 108 -11.09 -0.09 6.28
C ARG A 108 -10.76 0.32 7.72
N LEU A 109 -9.49 0.65 7.95
CA LEU A 109 -8.93 1.14 9.21
C LEU A 109 -8.34 2.55 9.00
N GLU A 110 -8.56 3.42 9.98
CA GLU A 110 -7.88 4.72 10.06
C GLU A 110 -7.06 4.77 11.36
N ILE A 111 -5.80 5.15 11.27
CA ILE A 111 -4.91 5.37 12.42
C ILE A 111 -4.57 6.85 12.45
N GLY A 112 -4.97 7.56 13.50
CA GLY A 112 -4.67 8.98 13.69
C GLY A 112 -3.61 9.19 14.77
N PHE A 113 -2.71 10.14 14.53
CA PHE A 113 -1.63 10.52 15.44
C PHE A 113 -1.90 11.94 15.93
N TYR A 114 -1.96 12.12 17.26
CA TYR A 114 -2.37 13.38 17.86
C TYR A 114 -1.36 13.88 18.87
N GLU A 115 -0.90 15.12 18.70
CA GLU A 115 -0.08 15.84 19.67
C GLU A 115 -0.89 17.00 20.26
N ARG A 116 -1.04 17.04 21.59
CA ARG A 116 -1.86 18.06 22.28
C ARG A 116 -3.25 18.22 21.65
N GLU A 117 -3.89 17.09 21.36
CA GLU A 117 -5.21 16.99 20.72
C GLU A 117 -5.28 17.42 19.24
N ASN A 118 -4.16 17.86 18.63
CA ASN A 118 -4.11 18.20 17.21
C ASN A 118 -3.68 16.98 16.39
N LEU A 119 -4.38 16.70 15.29
CA LEU A 119 -3.97 15.67 14.34
C LEU A 119 -2.67 16.12 13.64
N VAL A 120 -1.61 15.34 13.81
CA VAL A 120 -0.29 15.60 13.19
C VAL A 120 0.02 14.66 12.03
N GLY A 121 -0.75 13.59 11.88
CA GLY A 121 -0.64 12.67 10.75
C GLY A 121 -1.71 11.58 10.81
N SER A 122 -1.92 10.89 9.69
CA SER A 122 -2.84 9.77 9.62
C SER A 122 -2.38 8.68 8.65
N LEU A 123 -2.83 7.46 8.93
CA LEU A 123 -2.76 6.32 8.02
C LEU A 123 -4.17 5.87 7.68
N HIS A 124 -4.46 5.71 6.40
CA HIS A 124 -5.72 5.15 5.92
C HIS A 124 -5.43 3.85 5.21
N ILE A 125 -5.88 2.73 5.79
CA ILE A 125 -5.64 1.39 5.27
C ILE A 125 -6.97 0.82 4.79
N TYR A 126 -7.05 0.44 3.53
CA TYR A 126 -8.30 -0.07 2.97
C TYR A 126 -8.08 -1.10 1.87
N LYS A 127 -9.02 -2.04 1.78
CA LYS A 127 -9.03 -3.06 0.73
C LYS A 127 -9.59 -2.51 -0.56
N SER A 128 -8.91 -2.79 -1.67
CA SER A 128 -9.35 -2.50 -3.04
C SER A 128 -9.13 -3.74 -3.90
N ASP A 129 -10.20 -4.49 -4.16
CA ASP A 129 -10.17 -5.77 -4.88
C ASP A 129 -9.16 -6.78 -4.29
N LYS A 130 -8.05 -7.01 -5.01
CA LYS A 130 -6.95 -7.92 -4.66
C LYS A 130 -5.75 -7.21 -4.01
N PHE A 131 -5.93 -5.95 -3.66
CA PHE A 131 -4.88 -5.12 -3.08
C PHE A 131 -5.34 -4.55 -1.75
N ILE A 132 -4.37 -4.27 -0.88
CA ILE A 132 -4.53 -3.31 0.20
C ILE A 132 -3.84 -2.01 -0.20
N VAL A 133 -4.52 -0.90 0.03
CA VAL A 133 -3.98 0.44 -0.16
C VAL A 133 -3.75 1.06 1.21
N ILE A 134 -2.57 1.67 1.38
CA ILE A 134 -2.21 2.44 2.58
C ILE A 134 -1.86 3.85 2.12
N ASP A 135 -2.65 4.82 2.55
CA ASP A 135 -2.35 6.24 2.39
C ASP A 135 -1.70 6.74 3.68
N ASP A 136 -0.45 7.16 3.57
CA ASP A 136 0.42 7.57 4.66
C ASP A 136 0.69 9.06 4.60
N GLY A 137 -0.11 9.79 5.39
CA GLY A 137 0.05 11.21 5.64
C GLY A 137 0.86 11.50 6.90
N LEU A 138 1.61 10.54 7.42
CA LEU A 138 2.50 10.73 8.57
C LEU A 138 3.93 11.03 8.11
N HIS A 139 4.44 10.25 7.15
CA HIS A 139 5.80 10.44 6.64
C HIS A 139 5.86 11.55 5.59
N SER A 140 6.88 12.41 5.70
CA SER A 140 7.30 13.25 4.56
C SER A 140 7.52 12.37 3.34
N ILE A 141 7.19 12.87 2.14
CA ILE A 141 7.44 12.20 0.85
C ILE A 141 8.78 11.46 0.90
N ILE A 142 8.73 10.13 0.91
CA ILE A 142 9.96 9.34 0.95
C ILE A 142 10.48 9.32 -0.49
N ASN A 143 11.72 9.78 -0.69
CA ASN A 143 12.46 9.52 -1.93
C ASN A 143 13.43 8.37 -1.62
N TYR A 144 13.15 7.17 -2.14
CA TYR A 144 14.04 6.01 -2.02
C TYR A 144 15.16 6.00 -3.06
#